data_AF-A0A961MPM9-F1
#
_entry.id   AF-A0A961MPM9-F1
#
_cell.length_a   1.000
_cell.length_b   1.000
_cell.length_c   1.000
_cell.angle_alpha   90.00
_cell.angle_beta   90.00
_cell.angle_gamma   90.00
#
_symmetry.space_group_name_H-M   'P 1'
#
loop_
_entity.id
_entity.type
_entity.pdbx_description
1 polymer ?
#
loop_
_entity_poly.entity_id
_entity_poly.type
_entity_poly.pdbx_seq_one_letter_code
_entity_poly.pdbx_strand_id
1 'polypeptide(L)'
;ETVEAVVRGFPWPKSMRWGEGGLRWVRPLHGILCQLATEAGSETVPLEIEGIRAGDTTRGHRFMAPEPIRVSGFEDYAARLERARVLLDPA
;
A
#
# COMPACT_ATOMS: atom_id res chain seq x y z
N GLU A 1 8.50 -12.25 -7.02
CA GLU A 1 9.77 -12.38 -6.26
C GLU A 1 10.47 -11.05 -6.00
N THR A 2 10.76 -10.23 -7.01
CA THR A 2 11.54 -8.98 -6.83
C THR A 2 10.94 -8.01 -5.78
N VAL A 3 9.63 -7.78 -5.81
CA VAL A 3 8.98 -6.85 -4.87
C VAL A 3 9.11 -7.31 -3.41
N GLU A 4 8.96 -8.61 -3.14
CA GLU A 4 9.09 -9.14 -1.79
C GLU A 4 10.53 -9.01 -1.27
N ALA A 5 11.53 -9.31 -2.10
CA ALA A 5 12.92 -9.14 -1.74
C ALA A 5 13.26 -7.69 -1.40
N VAL A 6 12.73 -6.73 -2.17
CA VAL A 6 12.88 -5.30 -1.90
C VAL A 6 12.26 -4.93 -0.56
N VAL A 7 11.04 -5.38 -0.27
CA VAL A 7 10.37 -5.09 1.01
C VAL A 7 11.16 -5.68 2.19
N ARG A 8 11.61 -6.93 2.10
CA ARG A 8 12.36 -7.57 3.19
C ARG A 8 13.77 -7.00 3.38
N GLY A 9 14.38 -6.49 2.31
CA GLY A 9 15.73 -5.91 2.32
C GLY A 9 15.79 -4.40 2.52
N PHE A 10 14.64 -3.70 2.61
CA PHE A 10 14.62 -2.24 2.62
C PHE A 10 15.29 -1.66 3.89
N PRO A 11 16.33 -0.82 3.77
CA PRO A 11 17.11 -0.35 4.91
C PRO A 11 16.44 0.85 5.59
N TRP A 12 15.41 0.59 6.40
CA TRP A 12 14.83 1.63 7.24
C TRP A 12 15.80 2.07 8.35
N PRO A 13 16.12 3.38 8.49
CA PRO A 13 17.02 3.86 9.55
C PRO A 13 16.59 3.47 10.96
N LYS A 14 15.28 3.28 11.16
CA LYS A 14 14.68 2.84 12.42
C LYS A 14 13.63 1.75 12.16
N SER A 15 14.11 0.53 11.98
CA SER A 15 13.26 -0.66 11.82
C SER A 15 13.02 -1.38 13.16
N MET A 16 11.89 -2.08 13.26
CA MET A 16 11.55 -2.94 14.40
C MET A 16 10.95 -4.26 13.89
N ARG A 17 10.97 -5.29 14.73
CA ARG A 17 10.15 -6.49 14.54
C ARG A 17 8.81 -6.27 15.22
N TRP A 18 7.73 -6.73 14.59
CA TRP A 18 6.37 -6.54 15.08
C TRP A 18 5.70 -7.90 15.31
N GLY A 19 5.02 -8.04 16.45
CA GLY A 19 4.37 -9.30 16.85
C GLY A 19 5.36 -10.47 16.91
N GLU A 20 4.93 -11.64 16.45
CA GLU A 20 5.77 -12.84 16.34
C GLU A 20 6.52 -12.92 14.99
N GLY A 21 6.32 -11.93 14.11
CA GLY A 21 6.84 -11.90 12.75
C GLY A 21 8.37 -11.76 12.63
N GLY A 22 8.87 -12.16 11.47
CA GLY A 22 10.29 -12.05 11.11
C GLY A 22 10.65 -10.73 10.43
N LEU A 23 9.64 -10.03 9.86
CA LEU A 23 9.85 -8.81 9.10
C LEU A 23 10.34 -7.66 9.99
N ARG A 24 11.43 -7.02 9.55
CA ARG A 24 11.87 -5.72 10.08
C ARG A 24 11.25 -4.61 9.24
N TRP A 25 10.37 -3.82 9.85
CA TRP A 25 9.67 -2.72 9.18
C TRP A 25 9.59 -1.49 10.08
N VAL A 26 9.39 -0.31 9.50
CA VAL A 26 9.34 0.95 10.25
C VAL A 26 8.14 1.01 11.23
N ARG A 27 7.02 0.38 10.86
CA ARG A 27 5.76 0.29 11.62
C ARG A 27 5.03 -1.03 11.32
N PRO A 28 3.99 -1.42 12.06
CA PRO A 28 3.16 -2.55 11.67
C PRO A 28 2.57 -2.31 10.27
N LEU A 29 2.67 -3.32 9.40
CA LEU A 29 2.02 -3.29 8.10
C LEU A 29 0.51 -3.51 8.30
N HIS A 30 -0.32 -2.69 7.67
CA HIS A 30 -1.79 -2.77 7.79
C HIS A 30 -2.50 -3.09 6.47
N GLY A 31 -1.81 -2.90 5.35
CA GLY A 31 -2.37 -3.14 4.02
C GLY A 31 -1.28 -2.95 2.97
N ILE A 32 -1.45 -3.63 1.83
CA ILE A 32 -0.55 -3.56 0.69
C ILE A 32 -1.39 -3.23 -0.54
N LEU A 33 -1.10 -2.11 -1.17
CA LEU A 33 -1.63 -1.76 -2.48
C LEU A 33 -0.55 -2.09 -3.52
N CYS A 34 -0.77 -3.10 -4.36
CA CYS A 34 0.19 -3.51 -5.38
C CYS A 34 -0.55 -3.81 -6.68
N GLN A 35 -0.63 -2.82 -7.55
CA GLN A 35 -1.32 -2.92 -8.83
C GLN A 35 -0.36 -2.72 -9.99
N LEU A 36 -0.62 -3.44 -11.07
CA LEU A 36 0.00 -3.25 -12.37
C LEU A 36 -1.06 -2.69 -13.32
N ALA A 37 -0.94 -1.40 -13.63
CA ALA A 37 -1.80 -0.74 -14.61
C ALA A 37 -1.15 -0.81 -16.00
N THR A 38 -1.92 -1.27 -16.97
CA THR A 38 -1.55 -1.36 -18.38
C THR A 38 -2.66 -0.75 -19.24
N GLU A 39 -2.43 -0.59 -20.54
CA GLU A 39 -3.49 -0.14 -21.47
C GLU A 39 -4.71 -1.07 -21.49
N ALA A 40 -4.55 -2.35 -21.12
CA ALA A 40 -5.62 -3.33 -21.06
C ALA A 40 -6.42 -3.28 -19.73
N GLY A 41 -5.95 -2.53 -18.72
CA GLY A 41 -6.57 -2.44 -17.41
C GLY A 41 -5.57 -2.58 -16.25
N SER A 42 -6.12 -2.66 -15.04
CA SER A 42 -5.34 -2.76 -13.80
C SER A 42 -5.57 -4.09 -13.10
N GLU A 43 -4.48 -4.78 -12.82
CA GLU A 43 -4.47 -6.08 -12.14
C GLU A 43 -3.74 -5.99 -10.81
N THR A 44 -4.24 -6.71 -9.80
CA THR A 44 -3.54 -6.82 -8.52
C THR A 44 -2.41 -7.83 -8.67
N VAL A 45 -1.19 -7.41 -8.34
CA VAL A 45 -0.03 -8.31 -8.35
C VAL A 45 -0.14 -9.28 -7.18
N PRO A 46 -0.10 -10.61 -7.40
CA PRO A 46 -0.11 -11.58 -6.31
C PRO A 46 1.12 -11.40 -5.42
N LEU A 47 0.89 -10.86 -4.22
CA LEU A 47 1.92 -10.58 -3.22
C LEU A 47 1.32 -10.79 -1.84
N GLU A 48 2.04 -11.49 -0.98
CA GLU A 48 1.68 -11.66 0.42
C GLU A 48 2.92 -11.41 1.30
N ILE A 49 2.78 -10.55 2.31
CA ILE A 49 3.86 -10.23 3.24
C ILE A 49 3.32 -10.33 4.66
N GLU A 50 3.92 -11.20 5.48
CA GLU A 50 3.50 -11.46 6.87
C GLU A 50 1.98 -11.72 6.98
N GLY A 51 1.41 -12.51 6.06
CA GLY A 51 -0.02 -12.85 6.03
C GLY A 51 -0.95 -11.78 5.44
N ILE A 52 -0.41 -10.63 5.02
CA ILE A 52 -1.19 -9.56 4.40
C ILE A 52 -1.09 -9.72 2.88
N ARG A 53 -2.22 -10.05 2.25
CA ARG A 53 -2.33 -10.09 0.78
C ARG A 53 -2.45 -8.69 0.21
N ALA A 54 -1.77 -8.44 -0.89
CA ALA A 54 -1.98 -7.25 -1.69
C ALA A 54 -3.40 -7.22 -2.28
N GLY A 55 -3.93 -6.02 -2.40
CA GLY A 55 -5.23 -5.76 -2.98
C GLY A 55 -5.27 -4.45 -3.75
N ASP A 56 -6.48 -4.02 -4.05
CA ASP A 56 -6.81 -2.81 -4.79
C ASP A 56 -7.54 -1.76 -3.91
N THR A 57 -7.52 -1.95 -2.60
CA THR A 57 -8.27 -1.13 -1.65
C THR A 57 -7.32 -0.38 -0.73
N THR A 58 -7.52 0.93 -0.61
CA THR A 58 -6.83 1.84 0.30
C THR A 58 -7.83 2.63 1.15
N ARG A 59 -7.38 3.60 1.94
CA ARG A 59 -8.23 4.49 2.76
C ARG A 59 -7.73 5.92 2.70
N GLY A 60 -8.67 6.86 2.82
CA GLY A 60 -8.36 8.28 2.96
C GLY A 60 -8.12 8.68 4.41
N HIS A 61 -8.44 9.94 4.72
CA HIS A 61 -8.25 10.48 6.06
C HIS A 61 -9.12 9.77 7.09
N ARG A 62 -8.49 9.23 8.14
CA ARG A 62 -9.10 8.34 9.15
C ARG A 62 -10.42 8.84 9.76
N PHE A 63 -10.59 10.15 9.90
CA PHE A 63 -11.79 10.74 10.52
C PHE A 63 -12.73 11.42 9.52
N MET A 64 -12.22 11.88 8.39
CA MET A 64 -12.98 12.71 7.44
C MET A 64 -13.45 11.93 6.22
N ALA A 65 -12.82 10.78 5.95
CA ALA A 65 -13.16 9.83 4.90
C ALA A 65 -12.68 8.42 5.32
N PRO A 66 -13.29 7.81 6.36
CA PRO A 66 -12.88 6.51 6.90
C PRO A 66 -13.15 5.32 5.96
N GLU A 67 -14.01 5.51 4.96
CA GLU A 67 -14.47 4.46 4.06
C GLU A 67 -13.32 3.89 3.21
N PRO A 68 -13.34 2.58 2.90
CA PRO A 68 -12.41 1.99 1.95
C PRO A 68 -12.58 2.56 0.54
N ILE A 69 -11.47 2.69 -0.18
CA ILE A 69 -11.38 3.24 -1.52
C ILE A 69 -10.77 2.17 -2.42
N ARG A 70 -11.54 1.67 -3.39
CA ARG A 70 -11.01 0.82 -4.46
C ARG A 70 -10.36 1.68 -5.54
N VAL A 71 -9.20 1.26 -6.04
CA VAL A 71 -8.43 1.97 -7.06
C VAL A 71 -8.03 1.04 -8.20
N SER A 72 -7.82 1.61 -9.40
CA SER A 72 -7.48 0.84 -10.61
C SER A 72 -6.35 1.46 -11.44
N GLY A 73 -5.39 2.10 -10.79
CA GLY A 73 -4.30 2.83 -11.45
C GLY A 73 -3.86 4.06 -10.65
N PHE A 74 -2.77 4.69 -11.08
CA PHE A 74 -2.16 5.79 -10.34
C PHE A 74 -3.03 7.06 -10.37
N GLU A 75 -3.59 7.41 -11.53
CA GLU A 75 -4.44 8.59 -11.71
C GLU A 75 -5.71 8.49 -10.88
N ASP A 76 -6.36 7.32 -10.89
CA ASP A 76 -7.54 7.04 -10.07
C ASP A 76 -7.21 7.03 -8.58
N TYR A 77 -6.07 6.44 -8.19
CA TYR A 77 -5.55 6.48 -6.83
C TYR A 77 -5.35 7.90 -6.32
N ALA A 78 -4.66 8.76 -7.08
CA ALA A 78 -4.42 10.15 -6.73
C ALA A 78 -5.73 10.94 -6.58
N ALA A 79 -6.61 10.87 -7.58
CA ALA A 79 -7.86 11.60 -7.59
C ALA A 79 -8.81 11.14 -6.46
N ARG A 80 -8.84 9.85 -6.12
CA ARG A 80 -9.68 9.35 -5.03
C ARG A 80 -9.13 9.70 -3.66
N LEU A 81 -7.82 9.65 -3.48
CA LEU A 81 -7.19 10.08 -2.22
C LEU A 81 -7.42 11.56 -1.95
N GLU A 82 -7.30 12.41 -2.97
CA GLU A 82 -7.55 13.85 -2.82
C GLU A 82 -8.98 14.12 -2.35
N ARG A 83 -9.98 13.49 -3.00
CA ARG A 83 -11.39 13.55 -2.58
C ARG A 83 -11.58 13.04 -1.14
N ALA A 84 -10.77 12.07 -0.73
CA ALA A 84 -10.74 11.51 0.60
C ALA A 84 -9.79 12.22 1.58
N ARG A 85 -9.45 13.49 1.29
CA ARG A 85 -8.66 14.39 2.15
C ARG A 85 -7.20 13.96 2.34
N VAL A 86 -6.60 13.32 1.34
CA VAL A 86 -5.19 12.94 1.32
C VAL A 86 -4.53 13.47 0.05
N LEU A 87 -3.57 14.38 0.20
CA LEU A 87 -2.76 14.89 -0.90
C LEU A 87 -1.48 14.05 -1.02
N LEU A 88 -1.22 13.48 -2.20
CA LEU A 88 -0.01 12.69 -2.45
C LEU A 88 1.23 13.55 -2.64
N ASP A 89 1.07 14.64 -3.40
CA ASP A 89 2.09 15.64 -3.60
C ASP A 89 1.68 16.93 -2.87
N PRO A 90 2.42 17.33 -1.82
CA PRO A 90 2.19 18.60 -1.16
C PRO A 90 2.92 19.79 -1.83
N ALA A 91 3.73 19.54 -2.87
CA ALA A 91 4.58 20.54 -3.52
C ALA A 91 3.86 21.45 -4.52
#